data_AF-A0A1J5INN7-F1
#
_entry.id   AF-A0A1J5INN7-F1
#
_cell.length_a   1.000
_cell.length_b   1.000
_cell.length_c   1.000
_cell.angle_alpha   90.00
_cell.angle_beta   90.00
_cell.angle_gamma   90.00
#
_symmetry.space_group_name_H-M   'P 1'
#
loop_
_entity.id
_entity.type
_entity.pdbx_description
1 polymer ?
#
loop_
_entity_poly.entity_id
_entity_poly.type
_entity_poly.pdbx_seq_one_letter_code
_entity_poly.pdbx_strand_id
1 'polypeptide(L)' 'SKKRLCKALEKFQERPLYHARKMMNSSLGDYRFRVGDHRVIFDLDGQRIIVLRVGHRREIYR' A
#
# COMPACT_ATOMS: atom_id res chain seq x y z
N SER A 1 4.86 -9.78 10.52
CA SER A 1 3.96 -10.94 10.43
C SER A 1 2.71 -10.56 9.64
N LYS A 2 2.14 -11.50 8.89
CA LYS A 2 0.93 -11.31 8.05
C LYS A 2 -0.24 -10.67 8.83
N LYS A 3 -0.40 -11.03 10.10
CA LYS A 3 -1.41 -10.46 11.01
C LYS A 3 -1.31 -8.94 11.19
N ARG A 4 -0.09 -8.37 11.29
CA ARG A 4 0.11 -6.91 11.42
C ARG A 4 -0.27 -6.18 10.13
N LEU A 5 -0.05 -6.82 8.98
CA LEU A 5 -0.42 -6.26 7.68
C LEU A 5 -1.93 -6.17 7.52
N CYS A 6 -2.65 -7.28 7.78
CA CYS A 6 -4.11 -7.31 7.71
C CYS A 6 -4.74 -6.23 8.61
N LYS A 7 -4.32 -6.17 9.89
CA LYS A 7 -4.84 -5.19 10.85
C LYS A 7 -4.57 -3.74 10.42
N ALA A 8 -3.43 -3.48 9.78
CA ALA A 8 -3.14 -2.16 9.26
C ALA A 8 -4.04 -1.80 8.06
N LEU A 9 -4.26 -2.74 7.14
CA LEU A 9 -5.11 -2.53 5.97
C LEU A 9 -6.59 -2.31 6.36
N GLU A 10 -7.09 -3.06 7.33
CA GLU A 10 -8.43 -2.85 7.91
C GLU A 10 -8.62 -1.43 8.44
N LYS A 11 -7.57 -0.85 9.05
CA LYS A 11 -7.59 0.55 9.51
C LYS A 11 -7.48 1.54 8.35
N PHE A 12 -6.66 1.22 7.35
CA PHE A 12 -6.34 2.18 6.30
C PHE A 12 -7.48 2.37 5.31
N GLN A 13 -8.35 1.37 5.13
CA GLN A 13 -9.46 1.45 4.17
C GLN A 13 -10.44 2.60 4.47
N GLU A 14 -10.56 3.05 5.72
CA GLU A 14 -11.46 4.15 6.10
C GLU A 14 -10.97 5.49 5.54
N ARG A 15 -9.66 5.73 5.54
CA ARG A 15 -9.02 6.97 5.06
C ARG A 15 -7.69 6.65 4.36
N PRO A 16 -7.71 6.02 3.18
CA PRO A 16 -6.52 5.46 2.56
C PRO A 16 -5.45 6.50 2.27
N LEU A 17 -5.82 7.67 1.74
CA LEU A 17 -4.85 8.72 1.41
C LEU A 17 -4.18 9.35 2.64
N TYR A 18 -4.81 9.29 3.82
CA TYR A 18 -4.20 9.76 5.06
C TYR A 18 -3.05 8.83 5.52
N HIS A 19 -3.15 7.54 5.21
CA HIS A 19 -2.17 6.53 5.58
C HIS A 19 -1.17 6.19 4.47
N ALA A 20 -1.41 6.67 3.26
CA ALA A 20 -0.58 6.41 2.09
C ALA A 20 0.38 7.57 1.79
N ARG A 21 1.41 7.25 0.99
CA ARG A 21 2.26 8.25 0.34
C ARG A 21 2.08 8.11 -1.16
N LYS A 22 1.90 9.24 -1.85
CA LYS A 22 1.95 9.29 -3.31
C LYS A 22 3.35 8.93 -3.79
N MET A 23 3.45 8.07 -4.79
CA MET A 23 4.71 7.66 -5.41
C MET A 23 5.10 8.65 -6.50
N MET A 24 6.40 8.92 -6.64
CA MET A 24 6.92 9.78 -7.72
C MET A 24 6.98 9.05 -9.06
N ASN A 25 7.17 7.73 -9.02
CA ASN A 25 7.19 6.87 -10.20
C ASN A 25 5.94 5.99 -10.18
N SER A 26 4.98 6.28 -11.07
CA SER A 26 3.70 5.59 -11.16
C SER A 26 3.77 4.23 -11.87
N SER A 27 4.92 3.81 -12.41
CA SER A 27 5.05 2.53 -13.14
C SER A 27 4.68 1.28 -12.32
N LEU A 28 4.74 1.36 -10.98
CA LEU A 28 4.31 0.29 -10.07
C LEU A 28 2.93 0.54 -9.44
N GLY A 29 2.41 1.76 -9.56
CA GLY A 29 1.24 2.28 -8.87
C GLY A 29 1.45 3.67 -8.29
N ASP A 30 0.35 4.35 -7.99
CA ASP A 30 0.31 5.76 -7.59
C ASP A 30 0.53 5.97 -6.10
N TYR A 31 0.17 4.99 -5.27
CA TYR A 31 0.19 5.12 -3.81
C TYR A 31 0.83 3.92 -3.12
N ARG A 32 1.35 4.17 -1.92
CA ARG A 32 1.97 3.14 -1.10
C ARG A 32 1.63 3.27 0.38
N PHE A 33 1.16 2.18 0.99
CA PHE A 33 1.15 2.01 2.44
C PHE A 33 2.50 1.49 2.96
N ARG A 34 2.92 1.98 4.13
CA ARG A 34 4.05 1.43 4.88
C ARG A 34 3.55 0.70 6.12
N VAL A 35 3.82 -0.60 6.21
CA VAL A 35 3.49 -1.40 7.40
C VAL A 35 4.77 -2.07 7.91
N GLY A 36 5.49 -1.36 8.78
CA GLY A 36 6.83 -1.76 9.23
C GLY A 36 7.78 -1.93 8.03
N ASP A 37 8.24 -3.16 7.81
CA ASP A 37 9.11 -3.52 6.69
C ASP A 37 8.38 -3.94 5.41
N HIS A 38 7.05 -4.07 5.44
CA HIS A 38 6.25 -4.39 4.27
C HIS A 38 5.66 -3.13 3.63
N ARG A 39 5.50 -3.19 2.31
CA ARG A 39 4.89 -2.15 1.49
C ARG A 39 3.70 -2.77 0.76
N VAL A 40 2.65 -1.97 0.61
CA VAL A 40 1.50 -2.29 -0.23
C VAL A 40 1.39 -1.16 -1.24
N ILE A 41 1.60 -1.47 -2.51
CA ILE A 41 1.42 -0.52 -3.61
C ILE A 41 0.01 -0.73 -4.16
N PHE A 42 -0.69 0.37 -4.36
CA PHE A 42 -2.08 0.36 -4.77
C PHE A 42 -2.44 1.62 -5.55
N ASP A 43 -3.50 1.50 -6.33
CA ASP A 43 -4.17 2.61 -7.00
C ASP A 43 -5.57 2.84 -6.42
N LEU A 44 -6.11 4.03 -6.67
CA LEU A 44 -7.50 4.35 -6.36
C LEU A 44 -8.31 4.40 -7.64
N ASP A 45 -9.40 3.65 -7.67
CA ASP A 45 -10.43 3.73 -8.70
C ASP A 45 -11.75 4.16 -8.04
N GLY A 46 -11.98 5.47 -8.05
CA GLY A 46 -13.03 6.11 -7.27
C GLY A 46 -12.80 5.88 -5.77
N GLN A 47 -13.70 5.11 -5.14
CA GLN A 47 -13.59 4.73 -3.72
C GLN A 47 -12.94 3.36 -3.51
N ARG A 48 -12.54 2.67 -4.59
CA ARG A 48 -11.95 1.34 -4.53
C ARG A 48 -10.44 1.42 -4.41
N ILE A 49 -9.87 0.61 -3.52
CA ILE A 49 -8.42 0.40 -3.41
C ILE A 49 -8.07 -0.83 -4.26
N ILE A 50 -7.27 -0.63 -5.31
CA ILE A 50 -6.77 -1.73 -6.14
C ILE A 50 -5.34 -2.05 -5.70
N VAL A 51 -5.16 -3.17 -5.01
CA VAL A 51 -3.83 -3.61 -4.55
C VAL A 51 -3.06 -4.23 -5.71
N LEU A 52 -1.93 -3.64 -6.06
CA LEU A 52 -1.09 -4.08 -7.18
C LEU A 52 0.07 -4.98 -6.73
N ARG A 53 0.69 -4.62 -5.60
CA ARG A 53 1.84 -5.34 -5.03
C ARG A 53 1.80 -5.33 -3.51
N VAL A 54 2.16 -6.45 -2.91
CA VAL A 54 2.41 -6.58 -1.47
C VAL A 54 3.72 -7.30 -1.28
N GLY A 55 4.65 -6.73 -0.51
CA GLY A 55 5.93 -7.37 -0.31
C GLY A 55 6.83 -6.68 0.70
N HIS A 56 7.95 -7.33 1.02
CA HIS A 56 8.99 -6.73 1.84
C HIS A 56 9.70 -5.61 1.07
N ARG A 57 10.21 -4.59 1.77
CA ARG A 57 10.85 -3.42 1.15
C ARG A 57 12.01 -3.72 0.21
N ARG A 58 12.66 -4.86 0.40
CA ARG A 58 13.81 -5.33 -0.39
C ARG A 58 13.39 -6.00 -1.70
N GLU A 59 12.14 -6.42 -1.80
CA GLU A 59 11.59 -7.17 -2.94
C GLU A 59 10.72 -6.29 -3.82
N ILE A 60 10.01 -5.32 -3.23
CA ILE A 60 8.98 -4.56 -3.97
C ILE A 60 9.50 -3.60 -5.06
N TYR A 61 10.82 -3.37 -5.09
CA TYR A 61 11.49 -2.49 -6.06
C TYR A 61 12.46 -3.25 -6.98
N ARG A 62 12.47 -4.58 -6.91
CA ARG A 62 13.17 -5.43 -7.86
C ARG A 62 12.19 -5.87 -8.93
#